data_AF-A0AA43A483-F1
#
_entry.id   AF-A0AA43A483-F1
#
_cell.length_a   1.000
_cell.length_b   1.000
_cell.length_c   1.000
_cell.angle_alpha   90.00
_cell.angle_beta   90.00
_cell.angle_gamma   90.00
#
_symmetry.space_group_name_H-M   'P 1'
#
loop_
_entity.id
_entity.type
_entity.pdbx_description
1 polymer ?
#
loop_
_entity_poly.entity_id
_entity_poly.type
_entity_poly.pdbx_seq_one_letter_code
_entity_poly.pdbx_strand_id
1 'polypeptide(L)'
;FDRGMIMLANKDRDQLLFRTGFGYNSEQLRMLNSIAFHLNKSSSRGVFVVAFHEQRPFLIDDVRDLHGKLSSRSLSLIEKLGAHSFICCPIICEGNSIGLLAVDNLKSKRPLQQSDVSLLMGIAPMLGISIRNADLLQTKERQFHSTLEVLAATIDARDPLTAGHSKKVTEYSVGICKTLNISEEETERIRVASLLHDYGKIGVPDAILKKEGRLTEEEYDIVKTHTRKTKDILEGINFDGIYHNIPSIAAAHHENIDGTGYPWGLKGEDIPLGALIISVADFFEAITSKRHYRDPMPTEIAYKLLRQHSGTRFDSQIVEAFIRYHKKQQGPFLSCDINRPKRVPCRTNVSLRANSLATNGLSEDISTEGMFVSVPEPVQEGTIIKLHFSLPGVDAPPIEALAKVVWTNNNCKKAKPDFPTGNGVHFTEVKQPSAETLYNYIAQVDGGLTH
;
A
#
# COMPACT_ATOMS: atom_id res chain seq x y z
N PHE A 1 -19.35 15.52 40.54
CA PHE A 1 -18.63 14.26 40.81
C PHE A 1 -17.14 14.53 40.68
N ASP A 2 -16.32 13.99 41.58
CA ASP A 2 -14.86 14.15 41.50
C ASP A 2 -14.28 13.28 40.36
N ARG A 3 -14.92 12.12 40.12
CA ARG A 3 -14.55 11.19 39.06
C ARG A 3 -15.77 10.59 38.39
N GLY A 4 -15.57 10.11 37.18
CA GLY A 4 -16.57 9.37 36.43
C GLY A 4 -15.92 8.43 35.43
N MET A 5 -16.54 7.27 35.21
CA MET A 5 -16.08 6.25 34.28
C MET A 5 -17.24 5.70 33.44
N ILE A 6 -16.91 5.34 32.20
CA ILE A 6 -17.76 4.56 31.32
C ILE A 6 -17.10 3.21 31.13
N MET A 7 -17.89 2.16 31.38
CA MET A 7 -17.53 0.79 31.09
C MET A 7 -18.46 0.25 30.02
N LEU A 8 -17.94 -0.43 29.00
CA LEU A 8 -18.75 -1.04 27.94
C LEU A 8 -18.55 -2.54 27.91
N ALA A 9 -19.61 -3.27 27.55
CA ALA A 9 -19.50 -4.69 27.26
C ALA A 9 -18.62 -4.89 26.01
N ASN A 10 -17.86 -5.98 25.99
CA ASN A 10 -17.19 -6.41 24.76
C ASN A 10 -18.20 -6.98 23.74
N LYS A 11 -17.72 -7.33 22.54
CA LYS A 11 -18.56 -7.81 21.44
C LYS A 11 -19.36 -9.07 21.81
N ASP A 12 -18.74 -10.00 22.52
CA ASP A 12 -19.37 -11.25 22.97
C ASP A 12 -20.32 -11.03 24.17
N ARG A 13 -20.37 -9.80 24.70
CA ARG A 13 -21.13 -9.38 25.88
C ARG A 13 -20.86 -10.24 27.13
N ASP A 14 -19.68 -10.86 27.20
CA ASP A 14 -19.28 -11.72 28.32
C ASP A 14 -18.42 -10.97 29.35
N GLN A 15 -17.92 -9.78 29.00
CA GLN A 15 -17.04 -8.97 29.84
C GLN A 15 -17.41 -7.49 29.75
N LEU A 16 -17.42 -6.82 30.90
CA LEU A 16 -17.50 -5.38 31.02
C LEU A 16 -16.10 -4.80 31.24
N LEU A 17 -15.71 -3.88 30.36
CA LEU A 17 -14.36 -3.33 30.26
C LEU A 17 -14.38 -1.82 30.43
N PHE A 18 -13.38 -1.27 31.09
CA PHE A 18 -13.19 0.18 31.16
C PHE A 18 -12.92 0.73 29.75
N ARG A 19 -13.49 1.91 29.44
CA ARG A 19 -13.31 2.58 28.14
C ARG A 19 -12.76 3.97 28.29
N THR A 20 -13.33 4.75 29.20
CA THR A 20 -12.89 6.12 29.44
C THR A 20 -13.37 6.58 30.82
N GLY A 21 -12.73 7.62 31.34
CA GLY A 21 -13.10 8.26 32.58
C GLY A 21 -12.29 9.53 32.85
N PHE A 22 -12.72 10.29 33.84
CA PHE A 22 -12.06 11.52 34.29
C PHE A 22 -11.79 11.47 35.80
N GLY A 23 -10.82 12.27 36.25
CA GLY A 23 -10.49 12.40 37.68
C GLY A 23 -9.65 11.25 38.26
N TYR A 24 -9.18 10.32 37.43
CA TYR A 24 -8.26 9.24 37.82
C TYR A 24 -6.81 9.61 37.51
N ASN A 25 -5.88 9.23 38.39
CA ASN A 25 -4.44 9.36 38.13
C ASN A 25 -3.92 8.22 37.21
N SER A 26 -2.69 8.33 36.72
CA SER A 26 -2.11 7.36 35.79
C SER A 26 -2.04 5.92 36.33
N GLU A 27 -1.87 5.74 37.64
CA GLU A 27 -1.85 4.41 38.27
C GLU A 27 -3.25 3.79 38.31
N GLN A 28 -4.25 4.57 38.72
CA GLN A 28 -5.65 4.17 38.72
C GLN A 28 -6.14 3.84 37.30
N LEU A 29 -5.76 4.64 36.30
CA LEU A 29 -6.10 4.35 34.90
C LEU A 29 -5.46 3.05 34.41
N ARG A 30 -4.18 2.78 34.73
CA ARG A 30 -3.56 1.49 34.40
C ARG A 30 -4.30 0.32 35.05
N MET A 31 -4.71 0.48 36.31
CA MET A 31 -5.47 -0.53 37.03
C MET A 31 -6.85 -0.77 36.37
N LEU A 32 -7.62 0.29 36.11
CA LEU A 32 -8.94 0.20 35.48
C LEU A 32 -8.86 -0.46 34.10
N ASN A 33 -7.85 -0.14 33.30
CA ASN A 33 -7.62 -0.76 31.99
C ASN A 33 -7.25 -2.26 32.07
N SER A 34 -6.68 -2.72 33.19
CA SER A 34 -6.30 -4.12 33.39
C SER A 34 -7.46 -5.02 33.86
N ILE A 35 -8.62 -4.43 34.17
CA ILE A 35 -9.73 -5.14 34.81
C ILE A 35 -10.83 -5.44 33.79
N ALA A 36 -11.28 -6.69 33.81
CA ALA A 36 -12.47 -7.16 33.13
C ALA A 36 -13.45 -7.76 34.14
N PHE A 37 -14.70 -7.32 34.12
CA PHE A 37 -15.76 -7.92 34.92
C PHE A 37 -16.53 -8.92 34.06
N HIS A 38 -16.42 -10.20 34.38
CA HIS A 38 -17.13 -11.25 33.65
C HIS A 38 -18.64 -11.19 33.93
N LEU A 39 -19.43 -11.03 32.87
CA LEU A 39 -20.89 -10.98 32.89
C LEU A 39 -21.52 -12.38 32.86
N ASN A 40 -20.83 -13.38 32.28
CA ASN A 40 -21.41 -14.72 32.05
C ASN A 40 -21.15 -15.73 33.18
N LYS A 41 -20.34 -15.38 34.18
CA LYS A 41 -20.06 -16.28 35.31
C LYS A 41 -21.16 -16.14 36.36
N SER A 42 -21.84 -17.23 36.70
CA SER A 42 -22.91 -17.25 37.72
C SER A 42 -22.44 -16.80 39.12
N SER A 43 -21.14 -16.90 39.39
CA SER A 43 -20.50 -16.39 40.62
C SER A 43 -20.22 -14.89 40.61
N SER A 44 -20.37 -14.20 39.47
CA SER A 44 -20.14 -12.75 39.36
C SER A 44 -21.32 -11.97 39.90
N ARG A 45 -21.27 -11.59 41.18
CA ARG A 45 -22.30 -10.78 41.86
C ARG A 45 -21.86 -9.35 42.18
N GLY A 46 -20.87 -8.84 41.47
CA GLY A 46 -20.38 -7.46 41.68
C GLY A 46 -21.46 -6.42 41.32
N VAL A 47 -21.50 -5.26 42.02
CA VAL A 47 -22.50 -4.19 41.77
C VAL A 47 -22.63 -3.86 40.28
N PHE A 48 -21.50 -3.77 39.58
CA PHE A 48 -21.48 -3.49 38.14
C PHE A 48 -22.13 -4.60 37.31
N VAL A 49 -21.90 -5.86 37.65
CA VAL A 49 -22.50 -7.00 36.95
C VAL A 49 -24.01 -7.06 37.21
N VAL A 50 -24.42 -6.79 38.45
CA VAL A 50 -25.84 -6.75 38.82
C VAL A 50 -26.54 -5.57 38.14
N ALA A 51 -25.97 -4.36 38.18
CA ALA A 51 -26.50 -3.18 37.48
C ALA A 51 -26.67 -3.43 35.98
N PHE A 52 -25.72 -4.13 35.37
CA PHE A 52 -25.76 -4.47 33.97
C PHE A 52 -26.90 -5.45 33.65
N HIS A 53 -27.03 -6.54 34.39
CA HIS A 53 -28.06 -7.57 34.12
C HIS A 53 -29.46 -7.15 34.54
N GLU A 54 -29.61 -6.54 35.72
CA GLU A 54 -30.91 -6.13 36.24
C GLU A 54 -31.42 -4.82 35.66
N GLN A 55 -30.58 -4.09 34.91
CA GLN A 55 -30.93 -2.79 34.33
C GLN A 55 -31.40 -1.77 35.37
N ARG A 56 -30.83 -1.84 36.58
CA ARG A 56 -31.17 -0.97 37.71
C ARG A 56 -29.97 -0.15 38.16
N PRO A 57 -30.17 1.14 38.48
CA PRO A 57 -29.12 1.95 39.05
C PRO A 57 -28.85 1.56 40.51
N PHE A 58 -27.63 1.82 40.97
CA PHE A 58 -27.23 1.66 42.36
C PHE A 58 -26.67 2.98 42.88
N LEU A 59 -27.18 3.43 44.02
CA LEU A 59 -26.59 4.46 44.86
C LEU A 59 -26.00 3.77 46.07
N ILE A 60 -24.70 3.95 46.27
CA ILE A 60 -23.97 3.39 47.41
C ILE A 60 -23.42 4.56 48.20
N ASP A 61 -24.02 4.76 49.37
CA ASP A 61 -23.67 5.84 50.30
C ASP A 61 -22.38 5.53 51.07
N ASP A 62 -22.15 4.25 51.39
CA ASP A 62 -20.91 3.77 51.98
C ASP A 62 -20.53 2.40 51.39
N VAL A 63 -19.33 2.32 50.82
CA VAL A 63 -18.79 1.08 50.24
C VAL A 63 -18.66 -0.03 51.29
N ARG A 64 -18.49 0.31 52.57
CA ARG A 64 -18.38 -0.66 53.67
C ARG A 64 -19.67 -1.48 53.84
N ASP A 65 -20.82 -0.93 53.46
CA ASP A 65 -22.12 -1.64 53.50
C ASP A 65 -22.24 -2.76 52.46
N LEU A 66 -21.25 -2.86 51.57
CA LEU A 66 -21.13 -3.91 50.56
C LEU A 66 -20.26 -5.09 51.03
N HIS A 67 -19.62 -5.01 52.21
CA HIS A 67 -18.89 -6.13 52.79
C HIS A 67 -19.82 -7.35 52.98
N GLY A 68 -19.44 -8.49 52.40
CA GLY A 68 -20.24 -9.71 52.38
C GLY A 68 -21.20 -9.87 51.19
N LYS A 69 -21.44 -8.82 50.40
CA LYS A 69 -22.27 -8.87 49.17
C LYS A 69 -21.46 -8.91 47.87
N LEU A 70 -20.20 -8.46 47.92
CA LEU A 70 -19.31 -8.40 46.76
C LEU A 70 -18.17 -9.41 46.81
N SER A 71 -17.60 -9.70 45.64
CA SER A 71 -16.36 -10.48 45.56
C SER A 71 -15.18 -9.73 46.21
N SER A 72 -14.22 -10.46 46.77
CA SER A 72 -12.99 -9.91 47.34
C SER A 72 -12.20 -9.02 46.36
N ARG A 73 -12.24 -9.36 45.06
CA ARG A 73 -11.62 -8.57 43.99
C ARG A 73 -12.34 -7.23 43.77
N SER A 74 -13.66 -7.20 43.85
CA SER A 74 -14.45 -5.97 43.72
C SER A 74 -14.21 -5.03 44.92
N LEU A 75 -14.15 -5.57 46.13
CA LEU A 75 -13.85 -4.78 47.34
C LEU A 75 -12.45 -4.18 47.29
N SER A 76 -11.43 -5.00 46.97
CA SER A 76 -10.05 -4.53 46.82
C SER A 76 -9.90 -3.44 45.75
N LEU A 77 -10.68 -3.50 44.67
CA LEU A 77 -10.69 -2.46 43.65
C LEU A 77 -11.24 -1.14 44.22
N ILE A 78 -12.38 -1.18 44.91
CA ILE A 78 -13.01 0.03 45.44
C ILE A 78 -12.10 0.68 46.50
N GLU A 79 -11.47 -0.13 47.36
CA GLU A 79 -10.46 0.32 48.34
C GLU A 79 -9.26 0.97 47.65
N LYS A 80 -8.70 0.34 46.61
CA LYS A 80 -7.56 0.89 45.83
C LYS A 80 -7.92 2.16 45.05
N LEU A 81 -9.17 2.27 44.62
CA LEU A 81 -9.69 3.50 44.02
C LEU A 81 -9.97 4.57 45.07
N GLY A 82 -10.01 4.25 46.36
CA GLY A 82 -10.30 5.19 47.45
C GLY A 82 -11.71 5.79 47.37
N ALA A 83 -12.66 5.10 46.72
CA ALA A 83 -14.03 5.59 46.63
C ALA A 83 -14.79 5.27 47.93
N HIS A 84 -15.42 6.28 48.53
CA HIS A 84 -16.24 6.11 49.73
C HIS A 84 -17.72 5.91 49.41
N SER A 85 -18.21 6.58 48.37
CA SER A 85 -19.57 6.50 47.86
C SER A 85 -19.54 6.57 46.33
N PHE A 86 -20.47 5.89 45.66
CA PHE A 86 -20.57 5.94 44.21
C PHE A 86 -21.98 5.70 43.71
N ILE A 87 -22.28 6.25 42.52
CA ILE A 87 -23.46 5.90 41.75
C ILE A 87 -23.03 5.07 40.56
N CYS A 88 -23.80 4.03 40.24
CA CYS A 88 -23.65 3.25 39.03
C CYS A 88 -25.01 3.17 38.31
N CYS A 89 -25.06 3.62 37.07
CA CYS A 89 -26.25 3.58 36.22
C CYS A 89 -25.97 2.70 34.99
N PRO A 90 -26.88 1.80 34.62
CA PRO A 90 -26.75 1.07 33.37
C PRO A 90 -26.94 1.99 32.16
N ILE A 91 -26.10 1.80 31.16
CA ILE A 91 -26.26 2.41 29.83
C ILE A 91 -27.09 1.44 29.00
N ILE A 92 -28.35 1.79 28.78
CA ILE A 92 -29.34 0.94 28.09
C ILE A 92 -29.61 1.55 26.71
N CYS A 93 -29.56 0.70 25.69
CA CYS A 93 -29.92 1.03 24.32
C CYS A 93 -30.74 -0.13 23.74
N GLU A 94 -31.90 0.17 23.12
CA GLU A 94 -32.78 -0.85 22.53
C GLU A 94 -33.12 -2.01 23.49
N GLY A 95 -33.48 -1.68 24.74
CA GLY A 95 -33.85 -2.65 25.78
C GLY A 95 -32.68 -3.48 26.33
N ASN A 96 -31.44 -3.21 25.90
CA ASN A 96 -30.25 -3.97 26.26
C ASN A 96 -29.23 -3.10 26.99
N SER A 97 -28.63 -3.62 28.07
CA SER A 97 -27.45 -2.98 28.67
C SER A 97 -26.25 -3.13 27.74
N ILE A 98 -25.66 -2.01 27.34
CA ILE A 98 -24.42 -1.98 26.56
C ILE A 98 -23.21 -1.60 27.42
N GLY A 99 -23.46 -1.09 28.63
CA GLY A 99 -22.40 -0.67 29.53
C GLY A 99 -22.94 -0.08 30.83
N LEU A 100 -22.05 0.59 31.56
CA LEU A 100 -22.35 1.30 32.80
C LEU A 100 -21.70 2.68 32.80
N LEU A 101 -22.40 3.64 33.39
CA LEU A 101 -21.89 4.93 33.80
C LEU A 101 -21.73 4.91 35.31
N ALA A 102 -20.52 5.08 35.82
CA ALA A 102 -20.29 5.17 37.26
C ALA A 102 -19.59 6.48 37.62
N VAL A 103 -19.97 7.07 38.74
CA VAL A 103 -19.40 8.31 39.26
C VAL A 103 -19.18 8.20 40.76
N ASP A 104 -18.14 8.86 41.25
CA ASP A 104 -17.83 8.88 42.67
C ASP A 104 -17.32 10.25 43.14
N ASN A 105 -17.25 10.40 44.46
CA ASN A 105 -16.62 11.54 45.11
C ASN A 105 -15.49 11.04 46.02
N LEU A 106 -14.29 11.58 45.84
CA LEU A 106 -13.11 11.32 46.65
C LEU A 106 -13.08 12.17 47.92
N LYS A 107 -13.53 13.43 47.84
CA LYS A 107 -13.39 14.42 48.92
C LYS A 107 -14.70 15.01 49.43
N SER A 108 -15.81 14.73 48.75
CA SER A 108 -17.19 15.16 48.98
C SER A 108 -17.44 16.39 49.89
N LYS A 109 -18.00 17.46 49.31
CA LYS A 109 -18.64 18.58 50.04
C LYS A 109 -20.11 18.30 50.43
N ARG A 110 -20.76 17.27 49.85
CA ARG A 110 -22.14 16.84 50.16
C ARG A 110 -22.39 15.38 49.71
N PRO A 111 -23.20 14.58 50.44
CA PRO A 111 -23.53 13.20 50.06
C PRO A 111 -24.15 13.09 48.66
N LEU A 112 -23.97 11.94 48.00
CA LEU A 112 -24.68 11.61 46.76
C LEU A 112 -26.17 11.41 47.06
N GLN A 113 -27.04 11.87 46.16
CA GLN A 113 -28.49 11.87 46.37
C GLN A 113 -29.24 11.15 45.24
N GLN A 114 -30.50 10.81 45.49
CA GLN A 114 -31.38 10.22 44.47
C GLN A 114 -31.62 11.15 43.26
N SER A 115 -31.51 12.47 43.46
CA SER A 115 -31.52 13.45 42.37
C SER A 115 -30.32 13.31 41.42
N ASP A 116 -29.14 12.97 41.95
CA ASP A 116 -27.95 12.68 41.14
C ASP A 116 -28.16 11.38 40.34
N VAL A 117 -28.76 10.35 40.94
CA VAL A 117 -29.14 9.11 40.23
C VAL A 117 -30.10 9.41 39.08
N SER A 118 -31.13 10.22 39.35
CA SER A 118 -32.15 10.59 38.35
C SER A 118 -31.52 11.35 37.18
N LEU A 119 -30.58 12.26 37.46
CA LEU A 119 -29.80 12.96 36.44
C LEU A 119 -29.00 11.97 35.57
N LEU A 120 -28.26 11.05 36.19
CA LEU A 120 -27.45 10.08 35.46
C LEU A 120 -28.30 9.08 34.67
N MET A 121 -29.48 8.70 35.18
CA MET A 121 -30.46 7.89 34.46
C MET A 121 -31.04 8.60 33.24
N GLY A 122 -31.11 9.94 33.24
CA GLY A 122 -31.46 10.71 32.04
C GLY A 122 -30.34 10.75 31.01
N ILE A 123 -29.09 10.80 31.46
CA ILE A 123 -27.90 10.88 30.59
C ILE A 123 -27.52 9.50 30.02
N ALA A 124 -27.66 8.43 30.79
CA ALA A 124 -27.18 7.09 30.41
C ALA A 124 -27.84 6.55 29.11
N PRO A 125 -29.15 6.70 28.85
CA PRO A 125 -29.76 6.32 27.57
C PRO A 125 -29.21 7.15 26.39
N MET A 126 -28.96 8.44 26.58
CA MET A 126 -28.36 9.29 25.55
C MET A 126 -26.95 8.81 25.18
N LEU A 127 -26.14 8.45 26.18
CA LEU A 127 -24.84 7.79 25.93
C LEU A 127 -25.02 6.49 25.14
N GLY A 128 -26.03 5.70 25.50
CA GLY A 128 -26.38 4.45 24.82
C GLY A 128 -26.64 4.65 23.34
N ILE A 129 -27.51 5.60 23.01
CA ILE A 129 -27.87 5.95 21.63
C ILE A 129 -26.65 6.48 20.87
N SER A 130 -25.88 7.40 21.44
CA SER A 130 -24.71 7.98 20.78
C SER A 130 -23.63 6.92 20.48
N ILE A 131 -23.35 6.03 21.43
CA ILE A 131 -22.39 4.94 21.24
C ILE A 131 -22.87 3.99 20.14
N ARG A 132 -24.16 3.61 20.18
CA ARG A 132 -24.74 2.72 19.16
C ARG A 132 -24.69 3.36 17.78
N ASN A 133 -25.03 4.63 17.66
CA ASN A 133 -24.98 5.35 16.38
C ASN A 133 -23.56 5.42 15.82
N ALA A 134 -22.55 5.68 16.67
CA ALA A 134 -21.16 5.67 16.24
C ALA A 134 -20.71 4.29 15.73
N ASP A 135 -21.06 3.21 16.44
CA ASP A 135 -20.75 1.83 16.05
C ASP A 135 -21.47 1.43 14.75
N LEU A 136 -22.74 1.83 14.60
CA LEU A 136 -23.52 1.61 13.38
C LEU A 136 -22.92 2.34 12.17
N LEU A 137 -22.53 3.61 12.34
CA LEU A 137 -21.89 4.39 11.27
C LEU A 137 -20.56 3.76 10.85
N GLN A 138 -19.70 3.40 11.82
CA GLN A 138 -18.43 2.75 11.53
C GLN A 138 -18.61 1.36 10.87
N THR A 139 -19.62 0.61 11.28
CA THR A 139 -19.94 -0.70 10.69
C THR A 139 -20.43 -0.55 9.26
N LYS A 140 -21.32 0.42 8.99
CA LYS A 140 -21.80 0.74 7.64
C LYS A 140 -20.66 1.18 6.73
N GLU A 141 -19.77 2.05 7.20
CA GLU A 141 -18.59 2.49 6.46
C GLU A 141 -17.69 1.29 6.11
N ARG A 142 -17.38 0.42 7.07
CA ARG A 142 -16.60 -0.79 6.82
C ARG A 142 -17.25 -1.73 5.81
N GLN A 143 -18.56 -1.97 5.95
CA GLN A 143 -19.31 -2.81 5.02
C GLN A 143 -19.32 -2.22 3.61
N PHE A 144 -19.45 -0.91 3.48
CA PHE A 144 -19.36 -0.22 2.20
C PHE A 144 -17.99 -0.43 1.57
N HIS A 145 -16.89 -0.15 2.28
CA HIS A 145 -15.54 -0.37 1.74
C HIS A 145 -15.29 -1.83 1.36
N SER A 146 -15.65 -2.79 2.21
CA SER A 146 -15.50 -4.22 1.89
C SER A 146 -16.35 -4.64 0.69
N THR A 147 -17.54 -4.06 0.49
CA THR A 147 -18.35 -4.31 -0.70
C THR A 147 -17.64 -3.80 -1.96
N LEU A 148 -17.08 -2.59 -1.93
CA LEU A 148 -16.31 -2.03 -3.04
C LEU A 148 -15.07 -2.87 -3.38
N GLU A 149 -14.35 -3.34 -2.37
CA GLU A 149 -13.20 -4.24 -2.56
C GLU A 149 -13.60 -5.57 -3.19
N VAL A 150 -14.74 -6.14 -2.80
CA VAL A 150 -15.28 -7.36 -3.40
C VAL A 150 -15.67 -7.10 -4.86
N LEU A 151 -16.31 -5.98 -5.18
CA LEU A 151 -16.63 -5.62 -6.57
C LEU A 151 -15.36 -5.56 -7.43
N ALA A 152 -14.32 -4.84 -6.98
CA ALA A 152 -13.05 -4.81 -7.70
C ALA A 152 -12.40 -6.20 -7.82
N ALA A 153 -12.37 -6.99 -6.73
CA ALA A 153 -11.81 -8.33 -6.76
C ALA A 153 -12.56 -9.28 -7.72
N THR A 154 -13.87 -9.10 -7.91
CA THR A 154 -14.64 -9.93 -8.85
C THR A 154 -14.25 -9.70 -10.31
N ILE A 155 -13.89 -8.46 -10.68
CA ILE A 155 -13.42 -8.21 -12.05
C ILE A 155 -11.99 -8.71 -12.25
N ASP A 156 -11.11 -8.46 -11.27
CA ASP A 156 -9.74 -8.99 -11.25
C ASP A 156 -9.72 -10.53 -11.33
N ALA A 157 -10.68 -11.21 -10.71
CA ALA A 157 -10.77 -12.67 -10.76
C ALA A 157 -11.14 -13.23 -12.15
N ARG A 158 -11.71 -12.42 -13.05
CA ARG A 158 -11.98 -12.85 -14.44
C ARG A 158 -10.73 -12.90 -15.30
N ASP A 159 -9.70 -12.13 -14.96
CA ASP A 159 -8.40 -12.15 -15.63
C ASP A 159 -7.28 -12.28 -14.58
N PRO A 160 -6.71 -13.49 -14.38
CA PRO A 160 -5.66 -13.75 -13.40
C PRO A 160 -4.45 -12.82 -13.49
N LEU A 161 -4.18 -12.21 -14.65
CA LEU A 161 -3.09 -11.23 -14.80
C LEU A 161 -3.39 -9.87 -14.19
N THR A 162 -4.66 -9.53 -14.01
CA THR A 162 -5.11 -8.27 -13.41
C THR A 162 -5.30 -8.37 -11.91
N ALA A 163 -5.00 -9.52 -11.28
CA ALA A 163 -5.14 -9.69 -9.84
C ALA A 163 -4.35 -8.62 -9.05
N GLY A 164 -5.06 -7.71 -8.38
CA GLY A 164 -4.46 -6.62 -7.61
C GLY A 164 -4.09 -5.38 -8.42
N HIS A 165 -4.39 -5.36 -9.72
CA HIS A 165 -4.22 -4.20 -10.60
C HIS A 165 -5.00 -3.00 -10.08
N SER A 166 -6.31 -3.14 -9.86
CA SER A 166 -7.14 -2.03 -9.39
C SER A 166 -6.66 -1.47 -8.05
N LYS A 167 -6.12 -2.33 -7.16
CA LYS A 167 -5.53 -1.90 -5.89
C LYS A 167 -4.27 -1.06 -6.10
N LYS A 168 -3.34 -1.49 -6.96
CA LYS A 168 -2.13 -0.72 -7.27
C LYS A 168 -2.44 0.62 -7.95
N VAL A 169 -3.37 0.63 -8.91
CA VAL A 169 -3.84 1.87 -9.55
C VAL A 169 -4.45 2.82 -8.51
N THR A 170 -5.22 2.28 -7.56
CA THR A 170 -5.77 3.04 -6.44
C THR A 170 -4.67 3.63 -5.54
N GLU A 171 -3.66 2.83 -5.18
CA GLU A 171 -2.52 3.29 -4.37
C GLU A 171 -1.76 4.43 -5.04
N TYR A 172 -1.46 4.30 -6.34
CA TYR A 172 -0.81 5.34 -7.13
C TYR A 172 -1.68 6.60 -7.25
N SER A 173 -2.98 6.44 -7.48
CA SER A 173 -3.92 7.57 -7.57
C SER A 173 -3.99 8.36 -6.26
N VAL A 174 -4.07 7.69 -5.12
CA VAL A 174 -4.03 8.33 -3.79
C VAL A 174 -2.68 9.00 -3.55
N GLY A 175 -1.59 8.37 -3.99
CA GLY A 175 -0.25 8.93 -3.92
C GLY A 175 -0.07 10.24 -4.69
N ILE A 176 -0.65 10.31 -5.89
CA ILE A 176 -0.73 11.53 -6.70
C ILE A 176 -1.54 12.59 -5.96
N CYS A 177 -2.73 12.25 -5.46
CA CYS A 177 -3.61 13.18 -4.73
C CYS A 177 -2.89 13.84 -3.55
N LYS A 178 -2.21 13.03 -2.73
CA LYS A 178 -1.41 13.51 -1.59
C LYS A 178 -0.25 14.41 -2.01
N THR A 179 0.34 14.17 -3.18
CA THR A 179 1.46 14.97 -3.70
C THR A 179 1.00 16.31 -4.29
N LEU A 180 -0.24 16.35 -4.76
CA LEU A 180 -0.91 17.56 -5.25
C LEU A 180 -1.67 18.33 -4.15
N ASN A 181 -1.64 17.87 -2.89
CA ASN A 181 -2.41 18.42 -1.77
C ASN A 181 -3.92 18.51 -2.07
N ILE A 182 -4.46 17.51 -2.75
CA ILE A 182 -5.91 17.36 -2.94
C ILE A 182 -6.58 17.08 -1.58
N SER A 183 -7.80 17.58 -1.38
CA SER A 183 -8.54 17.40 -0.11
C SER A 183 -8.78 15.92 0.21
N GLU A 184 -8.94 15.58 1.49
CA GLU A 184 -9.21 14.20 1.90
C GLU A 184 -10.52 13.67 1.28
N GLU A 185 -11.56 14.50 1.19
CA GLU A 185 -12.84 14.12 0.57
C GLU A 185 -12.70 13.81 -0.93
N GLU A 186 -12.00 14.66 -1.69
CA GLU A 186 -11.75 14.42 -3.12
C GLU A 186 -10.82 13.21 -3.32
N THR A 187 -9.81 13.06 -2.46
CA THR A 187 -8.90 11.91 -2.49
C THR A 187 -9.66 10.61 -2.27
N GLU A 188 -10.62 10.58 -1.32
CA GLU A 188 -11.44 9.40 -1.06
C GLU A 188 -12.38 9.10 -2.23
N ARG A 189 -12.95 10.12 -2.86
CA ARG A 189 -13.73 9.95 -4.10
C ARG A 189 -12.90 9.34 -5.22
N ILE A 190 -11.69 9.87 -5.46
CA ILE A 190 -10.76 9.35 -6.48
C ILE A 190 -10.31 7.93 -6.11
N ARG A 191 -10.11 7.62 -4.83
CA ARG A 191 -9.78 6.27 -4.35
C ARG A 191 -10.88 5.27 -4.73
N VAL A 192 -12.16 5.61 -4.54
CA VAL A 192 -13.25 4.72 -4.94
C VAL A 192 -13.38 4.61 -6.47
N ALA A 193 -13.30 5.74 -7.19
CA ALA A 193 -13.37 5.72 -8.65
C ALA A 193 -12.22 4.92 -9.29
N SER A 194 -11.01 5.07 -8.78
CA SER A 194 -9.82 4.31 -9.22
C SER A 194 -9.95 2.82 -8.92
N LEU A 195 -10.57 2.44 -7.80
CA LEU A 195 -10.80 1.02 -7.48
C LEU A 195 -11.77 0.35 -8.45
N LEU A 196 -12.72 1.11 -9.03
CA LEU A 196 -13.80 0.59 -9.87
C LEU A 196 -13.69 0.97 -11.35
N HIS A 197 -12.62 1.64 -11.78
CA HIS A 197 -12.47 2.21 -13.13
C HIS A 197 -12.75 1.19 -14.25
N ASP A 198 -12.35 -0.06 -14.02
CA ASP A 198 -12.43 -1.16 -14.96
C ASP A 198 -13.64 -2.08 -14.78
N TYR A 199 -14.58 -1.76 -13.87
CA TYR A 199 -15.65 -2.68 -13.49
C TYR A 199 -16.54 -3.09 -14.70
N GLY A 200 -16.70 -2.20 -15.68
CA GLY A 200 -17.43 -2.46 -16.92
C GLY A 200 -16.83 -3.55 -17.82
N LYS A 201 -15.58 -4.01 -17.57
CA LYS A 201 -15.01 -5.19 -18.23
C LYS A 201 -15.86 -6.44 -17.97
N ILE A 202 -16.72 -6.44 -16.94
CA ILE A 202 -17.71 -7.49 -16.69
C ILE A 202 -18.61 -7.76 -17.90
N GLY A 203 -18.91 -6.73 -18.69
CA GLY A 203 -19.73 -6.84 -19.90
C GLY A 203 -18.94 -7.13 -21.18
N VAL A 204 -17.63 -7.32 -21.13
CA VAL A 204 -16.81 -7.67 -22.31
C VAL A 204 -16.73 -9.20 -22.45
N PRO A 205 -16.91 -9.75 -23.67
CA PRO A 205 -16.82 -11.19 -23.90
C PRO A 205 -15.45 -11.78 -23.54
N ASP A 206 -15.43 -12.95 -22.90
CA ASP A 206 -14.20 -13.66 -22.50
C ASP A 206 -13.27 -13.94 -23.69
N ALA A 207 -13.83 -14.31 -24.85
CA ALA A 207 -13.07 -14.61 -26.05
C ALA A 207 -12.22 -13.42 -26.55
N ILE A 208 -12.66 -12.19 -26.27
CA ILE A 208 -11.94 -10.97 -26.62
C ILE A 208 -11.00 -10.58 -25.47
N LEU A 209 -11.52 -10.57 -24.23
CA LEU A 209 -10.75 -10.13 -23.06
C LEU A 209 -9.53 -11.02 -22.77
N LYS A 210 -9.65 -12.32 -23.02
CA LYS A 210 -8.59 -13.33 -22.78
C LYS A 210 -7.86 -13.75 -24.05
N LYS A 211 -8.07 -13.04 -25.17
CA LYS A 211 -7.47 -13.39 -26.46
C LYS A 211 -5.96 -13.40 -26.38
N GLU A 212 -5.34 -14.44 -26.95
CA GLU A 212 -3.89 -14.48 -27.08
C GLU A 212 -3.40 -13.73 -28.31
N GLY A 213 -2.64 -12.65 -28.11
CA GLY A 213 -2.10 -11.80 -29.18
C GLY A 213 -2.78 -10.43 -29.31
N ARG A 214 -2.64 -9.80 -30.49
CA ARG A 214 -3.20 -8.46 -30.75
C ARG A 214 -4.69 -8.56 -31.06
N LEU A 215 -5.45 -7.60 -30.53
CA LEU A 215 -6.86 -7.39 -30.89
C LEU A 215 -6.97 -6.79 -32.29
N THR A 216 -8.02 -7.17 -33.04
CA THR A 216 -8.42 -6.43 -34.24
C THR A 216 -9.02 -5.08 -33.87
N GLU A 217 -9.21 -4.19 -34.84
CA GLU A 217 -9.85 -2.90 -34.58
C GLU A 217 -11.28 -3.08 -34.06
N GLU A 218 -12.06 -4.02 -34.61
CA GLU A 218 -13.42 -4.29 -34.14
C GLU A 218 -13.44 -4.87 -32.71
N GLU A 219 -12.52 -5.77 -32.40
CA GLU A 219 -12.37 -6.33 -31.05
C GLU A 219 -11.96 -5.25 -30.04
N TYR A 220 -11.06 -4.34 -30.44
CA TYR A 220 -10.64 -3.22 -29.61
C TYR A 220 -11.79 -2.25 -29.34
N ASP A 221 -12.62 -1.96 -30.34
CA ASP A 221 -13.82 -1.14 -30.15
C ASP A 221 -14.82 -1.78 -29.17
N ILE A 222 -14.94 -3.11 -29.17
CA ILE A 222 -15.73 -3.82 -28.16
C ILE A 222 -15.11 -3.65 -26.76
N VAL A 223 -13.79 -3.74 -26.62
CA VAL A 223 -13.13 -3.50 -25.33
C VAL A 223 -13.35 -2.09 -24.83
N LYS A 224 -13.27 -1.06 -25.70
CA LYS A 224 -13.52 0.35 -25.31
C LYS A 224 -14.88 0.56 -24.65
N THR A 225 -15.88 -0.27 -25.00
CA THR A 225 -17.23 -0.18 -24.39
C THR A 225 -17.24 -0.37 -22.88
N HIS A 226 -16.19 -0.96 -22.28
CA HIS A 226 -16.11 -1.15 -20.83
C HIS A 226 -16.24 0.18 -20.07
N THR A 227 -15.73 1.29 -20.60
CA THR A 227 -15.85 2.62 -19.98
C THR A 227 -17.32 3.03 -19.78
N ARG A 228 -18.13 2.96 -20.84
CA ARG A 228 -19.58 3.24 -20.76
C ARG A 228 -20.30 2.24 -19.85
N LYS A 229 -19.95 0.95 -19.95
CA LYS A 229 -20.51 -0.08 -19.06
C LYS A 229 -20.14 0.15 -17.60
N THR A 230 -18.93 0.65 -17.31
CA THR A 230 -18.53 1.04 -15.95
C THR A 230 -19.48 2.11 -15.44
N LYS A 231 -19.75 3.16 -16.22
CA LYS A 231 -20.72 4.19 -15.86
C LYS A 231 -22.10 3.60 -15.59
N ASP A 232 -22.67 2.89 -16.56
CA ASP A 232 -24.04 2.38 -16.51
C ASP A 232 -24.26 1.44 -15.30
N ILE A 233 -23.27 0.58 -15.00
CA ILE A 233 -23.36 -0.35 -13.87
C ILE A 233 -23.19 0.38 -12.54
N LEU A 234 -22.23 1.30 -12.44
CA LEU A 234 -21.98 2.04 -11.20
C LEU A 234 -23.08 3.05 -10.88
N GLU A 235 -23.83 3.53 -11.87
CA GLU A 235 -25.05 4.35 -11.67
C GLU A 235 -26.17 3.59 -10.96
N GLY A 236 -26.10 2.25 -10.88
CA GLY A 236 -26.99 1.44 -10.04
C GLY A 236 -26.73 1.59 -8.53
N ILE A 237 -25.61 2.22 -8.13
CA ILE A 237 -25.28 2.53 -6.74
C ILE A 237 -25.60 4.01 -6.49
N ASN A 238 -26.31 4.29 -5.39
CA ASN A 238 -26.60 5.65 -4.95
C ASN A 238 -25.33 6.28 -4.34
N PHE A 239 -24.49 6.86 -5.19
CA PHE A 239 -23.31 7.60 -4.79
C PHE A 239 -23.67 9.05 -4.43
N ASP A 240 -23.91 9.30 -3.14
CA ASP A 240 -24.24 10.60 -2.56
C ASP A 240 -23.09 11.20 -1.73
N GLY A 241 -23.24 12.48 -1.33
CA GLY A 241 -22.27 13.17 -0.49
C GLY A 241 -20.89 13.23 -1.17
N ILE A 242 -19.82 12.95 -0.43
CA ILE A 242 -18.44 12.99 -0.97
C ILE A 242 -18.22 12.06 -2.18
N TYR A 243 -19.02 11.00 -2.30
CA TYR A 243 -18.90 9.97 -3.33
C TYR A 243 -19.60 10.33 -4.65
N HIS A 244 -20.22 11.51 -4.76
CA HIS A 244 -20.88 11.94 -5.99
C HIS A 244 -19.95 11.87 -7.21
N ASN A 245 -20.52 11.63 -8.40
CA ASN A 245 -19.81 11.56 -9.70
C ASN A 245 -18.80 10.41 -9.89
N ILE A 246 -18.65 9.46 -8.95
CA ILE A 246 -17.79 8.28 -9.14
C ILE A 246 -17.99 7.57 -10.48
N PRO A 247 -19.24 7.28 -10.95
CA PRO A 247 -19.44 6.61 -12.23
C PRO A 247 -18.83 7.37 -13.41
N SER A 248 -18.91 8.71 -13.39
CA SER A 248 -18.36 9.56 -14.45
C SER A 248 -16.83 9.63 -14.39
N ILE A 249 -16.26 9.72 -13.19
CA ILE A 249 -14.80 9.71 -13.00
C ILE A 249 -14.21 8.38 -13.45
N ALA A 250 -14.80 7.27 -12.97
CA ALA A 250 -14.37 5.92 -13.31
C ALA A 250 -14.46 5.64 -14.81
N ALA A 251 -15.50 6.11 -15.49
CA ALA A 251 -15.69 5.86 -16.92
C ALA A 251 -14.82 6.74 -17.84
N ALA A 252 -14.35 7.89 -17.36
CA ALA A 252 -13.54 8.83 -18.16
C ALA A 252 -12.02 8.56 -18.10
N HIS A 253 -11.57 7.48 -17.44
CA HIS A 253 -10.14 7.22 -17.21
C HIS A 253 -9.31 6.95 -18.49
N HIS A 254 -9.97 6.78 -19.65
CA HIS A 254 -9.34 6.66 -20.96
C HIS A 254 -9.53 7.91 -21.84
N GLU A 255 -10.03 9.01 -21.29
CA GLU A 255 -9.98 10.31 -21.94
C GLU A 255 -8.54 10.83 -21.97
N ASN A 256 -8.18 11.48 -23.07
CA ASN A 256 -6.87 12.09 -23.27
C ASN A 256 -7.03 13.61 -23.16
N ILE A 257 -6.04 14.31 -22.60
CA ILE A 257 -6.16 15.76 -22.40
C ILE A 257 -6.39 16.55 -23.72
N ASP A 258 -5.91 16.02 -24.85
CA ASP A 258 -6.13 16.58 -26.20
C ASP A 258 -7.48 16.21 -26.86
N GLY A 259 -8.27 15.34 -26.21
CA GLY A 259 -9.56 14.82 -26.66
C GLY A 259 -9.53 13.76 -27.75
N THR A 260 -8.37 13.13 -27.96
CA THR A 260 -8.25 11.92 -28.80
C THR A 260 -8.65 10.64 -28.05
N GLY A 261 -9.02 10.76 -26.78
CA GLY A 261 -9.43 9.65 -25.92
C GLY A 261 -10.87 9.21 -26.13
N TYR A 262 -11.35 8.37 -25.22
CA TYR A 262 -12.69 7.78 -25.28
C TYR A 262 -13.26 7.61 -23.86
N PRO A 263 -14.59 7.48 -23.69
CA PRO A 263 -15.62 7.25 -24.71
C PRO A 263 -16.29 8.48 -25.31
N TRP A 264 -16.05 9.69 -24.79
CA TRP A 264 -16.71 10.93 -25.21
C TRP A 264 -15.79 11.92 -25.93
N GLY A 265 -14.46 11.76 -25.84
CA GLY A 265 -13.50 12.68 -26.47
C GLY A 265 -13.45 14.03 -25.75
N LEU A 266 -13.55 13.99 -24.42
CA LEU A 266 -13.49 15.18 -23.55
C LEU A 266 -12.11 15.82 -23.63
N LYS A 267 -12.03 17.14 -23.41
CA LYS A 267 -10.78 17.91 -23.57
C LYS A 267 -10.46 18.74 -22.34
N GLY A 268 -9.19 18.76 -21.97
CA GLY A 268 -8.68 19.62 -20.90
C GLY A 268 -9.53 19.55 -19.62
N GLU A 269 -10.12 20.68 -19.24
CA GLU A 269 -10.90 20.86 -18.01
C GLU A 269 -12.27 20.15 -18.01
N ASP A 270 -12.75 19.70 -19.18
CA ASP A 270 -13.99 18.90 -19.26
C ASP A 270 -13.79 17.49 -18.69
N ILE A 271 -12.55 17.01 -18.59
CA ILE A 271 -12.22 15.71 -18.02
C ILE A 271 -12.17 15.84 -16.50
N PRO A 272 -12.92 15.01 -15.74
CA PRO A 272 -12.85 15.03 -14.29
C PRO A 272 -11.41 14.82 -13.81
N LEU A 273 -10.96 15.63 -12.84
CA LEU A 273 -9.59 15.56 -12.29
C LEU A 273 -9.21 14.13 -11.87
N GLY A 274 -10.14 13.41 -11.22
CA GLY A 274 -9.93 12.02 -10.84
C GLY A 274 -9.63 11.09 -12.02
N ALA A 275 -10.26 11.32 -13.18
CA ALA A 275 -10.04 10.51 -14.37
C ALA A 275 -8.65 10.75 -14.97
N LEU A 276 -8.17 12.01 -14.97
CA LEU A 276 -6.80 12.33 -15.38
C LEU A 276 -5.76 11.67 -14.46
N ILE A 277 -6.02 11.62 -13.15
CA ILE A 277 -5.16 10.96 -12.17
C ILE A 277 -5.14 9.44 -12.39
N ILE A 278 -6.32 8.82 -12.58
CA ILE A 278 -6.45 7.39 -12.82
C ILE A 278 -5.75 7.00 -14.12
N SER A 279 -5.89 7.79 -15.20
CA SER A 279 -5.26 7.54 -16.49
C SER A 279 -3.73 7.40 -16.39
N VAL A 280 -3.08 8.26 -15.60
CA VAL A 280 -1.62 8.19 -15.35
C VAL A 280 -1.26 6.95 -14.52
N ALA A 281 -2.01 6.68 -13.46
CA ALA A 281 -1.78 5.55 -12.57
C ALA A 281 -1.97 4.19 -13.28
N ASP A 282 -3.05 4.05 -14.05
CA ASP A 282 -3.38 2.87 -14.85
C ASP A 282 -2.32 2.62 -15.92
N PHE A 283 -1.95 3.65 -16.69
CA PHE A 283 -0.92 3.50 -17.71
C PHE A 283 0.42 3.01 -17.14
N PHE A 284 0.85 3.58 -16.01
CA PHE A 284 2.10 3.16 -15.38
C PHE A 284 2.03 1.72 -14.85
N GLU A 285 0.95 1.35 -14.16
CA GLU A 285 0.76 -0.02 -13.68
C GLU A 285 0.77 -1.00 -14.85
N ALA A 286 0.02 -0.69 -15.91
CA ALA A 286 -0.13 -1.56 -17.07
C ALA A 286 1.20 -1.86 -17.80
N ILE A 287 2.14 -0.90 -17.86
CA ILE A 287 3.45 -1.11 -18.52
C ILE A 287 4.53 -1.67 -17.60
N THR A 288 4.38 -1.52 -16.27
CA THR A 288 5.35 -2.02 -15.29
C THR A 288 4.97 -3.37 -14.69
N SER A 289 3.72 -3.80 -14.84
CA SER A 289 3.27 -5.14 -14.45
C SER A 289 3.55 -6.19 -15.51
N LYS A 290 3.74 -7.44 -15.07
CA LYS A 290 3.96 -8.59 -15.95
C LYS A 290 2.66 -8.95 -16.69
N ARG A 291 2.73 -9.13 -18.01
CA ARG A 291 1.59 -9.55 -18.86
C ARG A 291 1.93 -10.82 -19.64
N HIS A 292 0.94 -11.50 -20.21
CA HIS A 292 1.13 -12.76 -20.98
C HIS A 292 2.14 -12.60 -22.13
N TYR A 293 2.19 -11.42 -22.75
CA TYR A 293 3.01 -11.13 -23.93
C TYR A 293 4.20 -10.19 -23.67
N ARG A 294 4.43 -9.78 -22.41
CA ARG A 294 5.42 -8.73 -22.12
C ARG A 294 5.97 -8.79 -20.70
N ASP A 295 7.30 -8.70 -20.60
CA ASP A 295 8.00 -8.50 -19.33
C ASP A 295 7.81 -7.06 -18.78
N PRO A 296 7.83 -6.89 -17.44
CA PRO A 296 7.82 -5.59 -16.77
C PRO A 296 8.80 -4.58 -17.38
N MET A 297 8.31 -3.40 -17.73
CA MET A 297 9.17 -2.31 -18.17
C MET A 297 9.96 -1.73 -16.98
N PRO A 298 11.27 -1.45 -17.14
CA PRO A 298 12.02 -0.71 -16.13
C PRO A 298 11.39 0.65 -15.82
N THR A 299 11.31 0.97 -14.53
CA THR A 299 10.68 2.20 -14.01
C THR A 299 11.16 3.48 -14.68
N GLU A 300 12.47 3.60 -14.95
CA GLU A 300 13.04 4.79 -15.60
C GLU A 300 12.59 4.95 -17.07
N ILE A 301 12.31 3.84 -17.76
CA ILE A 301 11.74 3.88 -19.12
C ILE A 301 10.26 4.26 -19.04
N ALA A 302 9.52 3.72 -18.07
CA ALA A 302 8.13 4.09 -17.83
C ALA A 302 7.97 5.60 -17.54
N TYR A 303 8.88 6.21 -16.76
CA TYR A 303 8.90 7.66 -16.54
C TYR A 303 9.14 8.46 -17.82
N LYS A 304 10.05 8.01 -18.69
CA LYS A 304 10.30 8.66 -19.98
C LYS A 304 9.06 8.63 -20.86
N LEU A 305 8.35 7.50 -20.91
CA LEU A 305 7.11 7.37 -21.68
C LEU A 305 5.99 8.27 -21.13
N LEU A 306 5.82 8.32 -19.81
CA LEU A 306 4.86 9.24 -19.19
C LEU A 306 5.13 10.70 -19.58
N ARG A 307 6.40 11.12 -19.54
CA ARG A 307 6.81 12.47 -19.96
C ARG A 307 6.65 12.71 -21.46
N GLN A 308 6.90 11.71 -22.29
CA GLN A 308 6.71 11.79 -23.74
C GLN A 308 5.24 12.00 -24.12
N HIS A 309 4.32 11.39 -23.37
CA HIS A 309 2.87 11.52 -23.57
C HIS A 309 2.23 12.66 -22.76
N SER A 310 3.05 13.47 -22.08
CA SER A 310 2.63 14.64 -21.33
C SER A 310 2.11 15.74 -22.28
N GLY A 311 0.99 16.37 -21.94
CA GLY A 311 0.34 17.42 -22.74
C GLY A 311 -0.46 16.92 -23.96
N THR A 312 -0.45 15.61 -24.23
CA THR A 312 -1.28 14.98 -25.28
C THR A 312 -2.25 13.98 -24.68
N ARG A 313 -1.71 12.93 -24.06
CA ARG A 313 -2.50 11.93 -23.33
C ARG A 313 -2.73 12.35 -21.88
N PHE A 314 -1.66 12.77 -21.20
CA PHE A 314 -1.67 13.02 -19.76
C PHE A 314 -1.48 14.50 -19.43
N ASP A 315 -2.04 14.92 -18.29
CA ASP A 315 -1.73 16.22 -17.71
C ASP A 315 -0.30 16.23 -17.14
N SER A 316 0.48 17.26 -17.48
CA SER A 316 1.88 17.38 -17.10
C SER A 316 2.10 17.52 -15.59
N GLN A 317 1.20 18.19 -14.87
CA GLN A 317 1.32 18.35 -13.42
C GLN A 317 1.07 17.02 -12.70
N ILE A 318 0.11 16.24 -13.20
CA ILE A 318 -0.20 14.90 -12.67
C ILE A 318 0.96 13.93 -12.92
N VAL A 319 1.56 13.94 -14.11
CA VAL A 319 2.74 13.11 -14.43
C VAL A 319 3.90 13.41 -13.46
N GLU A 320 4.25 14.68 -13.25
CA GLU A 320 5.35 15.03 -12.35
C GLU A 320 5.00 14.78 -10.87
N ALA A 321 3.72 14.88 -10.49
CA ALA A 321 3.27 14.47 -9.15
C ALA A 321 3.42 12.96 -8.94
N PHE A 322 3.04 12.14 -9.93
CA PHE A 322 3.22 10.70 -9.88
C PHE A 322 4.69 10.32 -9.73
N ILE A 323 5.58 10.89 -10.56
CA ILE A 323 7.02 10.59 -10.51
C ILE A 323 7.62 10.97 -9.15
N ARG A 324 7.25 12.13 -8.59
CA ARG A 324 7.68 12.54 -7.24
C ARG A 324 7.18 11.58 -6.16
N TYR A 325 5.91 11.19 -6.20
CA TYR A 325 5.33 10.22 -5.27
C TYR A 325 6.09 8.89 -5.33
N HIS A 326 6.25 8.33 -6.53
CA HIS A 326 6.84 7.01 -6.73
C HIS A 326 8.33 6.99 -6.32
N LYS A 327 9.11 8.03 -6.66
CA LYS A 327 10.50 8.17 -6.20
C LYS A 327 10.62 8.29 -4.68
N LYS A 328 9.69 8.98 -4.02
CA LYS A 328 9.67 9.12 -2.56
C LYS A 328 9.40 7.78 -1.86
N GLN A 329 8.52 6.95 -2.41
CA GLN A 329 8.23 5.60 -1.88
C GLN A 329 9.43 4.66 -2.00
N GLN A 330 10.30 4.88 -2.98
CA GLN A 330 11.55 4.12 -3.13
C GLN A 330 12.66 4.55 -2.15
N GLY A 331 12.41 5.55 -1.29
CA GLY A 331 13.38 6.07 -0.31
C GLY A 331 14.59 6.78 -0.95
N PRO A 332 15.48 7.39 -0.15
CA PRO A 332 16.78 7.84 -0.63
C PRO A 332 17.62 6.61 -0.94
N PHE A 333 17.66 6.21 -2.23
CA PHE A 333 18.57 5.20 -2.80
C PHE A 333 19.27 4.31 -1.76
N LEU A 334 18.55 3.35 -1.19
CA LEU A 334 19.19 2.10 -0.81
C LEU A 334 19.30 1.31 -2.11
N SER A 335 20.43 1.49 -2.79
CA SER A 335 20.86 0.65 -3.90
C SER A 335 20.99 -0.79 -3.39
N CYS A 336 19.88 -1.51 -3.41
CA CYS A 336 19.79 -2.90 -2.98
C CYS A 336 18.90 -3.68 -3.95
N ASP A 337 19.24 -3.61 -5.23
CA ASP A 337 19.70 -4.81 -5.92
C ASP A 337 20.57 -4.34 -7.07
N ILE A 338 21.81 -4.82 -7.05
CA ILE A 338 22.81 -4.60 -8.08
C ILE A 338 22.15 -5.09 -9.38
N ASN A 339 21.85 -4.17 -10.29
CA ASN A 339 21.88 -4.44 -11.72
C ASN A 339 23.23 -5.14 -11.93
N ARG A 340 23.26 -6.47 -11.92
CA ARG A 340 24.40 -7.16 -12.50
C ARG A 340 24.30 -6.78 -13.97
N PRO A 341 25.25 -6.02 -14.51
CA PRO A 341 25.19 -5.62 -15.90
C PRO A 341 25.03 -6.92 -16.72
N LYS A 342 23.96 -7.01 -17.51
CA LYS A 342 23.63 -8.21 -18.28
C LYS A 342 24.86 -8.60 -19.10
N ARG A 343 25.34 -9.84 -18.89
CA ARG A 343 26.55 -10.35 -19.54
C ARG A 343 26.15 -11.22 -20.72
N VAL A 344 26.70 -10.94 -21.89
CA VAL A 344 26.55 -11.79 -23.09
C VAL A 344 27.83 -12.59 -23.29
N PRO A 345 27.75 -13.88 -23.67
CA PRO A 345 28.93 -14.66 -24.04
C PRO A 345 29.68 -13.97 -25.19
N CYS A 346 30.97 -13.71 -25.00
CA CYS A 346 31.81 -13.07 -26.01
C CYS A 346 33.21 -13.65 -25.91
N ARG A 347 33.59 -14.44 -26.91
CA ARG A 347 34.91 -15.03 -27.02
C ARG A 347 35.73 -14.30 -28.06
N THR A 348 36.54 -13.36 -27.58
CA THR A 348 37.49 -12.61 -28.40
C THR A 348 38.84 -12.49 -27.73
N ASN A 349 39.89 -12.34 -28.53
CA ASN A 349 41.24 -12.09 -28.04
C ASN A 349 41.30 -10.70 -27.41
N VAL A 350 41.80 -10.65 -26.18
CA VAL A 350 41.96 -9.42 -25.41
C VAL A 350 43.44 -9.26 -25.08
N SER A 351 44.05 -8.19 -25.58
CA SER A 351 45.38 -7.78 -25.13
C SER A 351 45.25 -6.95 -23.86
N LEU A 352 45.91 -7.39 -22.80
CA LEU A 352 45.93 -6.74 -21.50
C LEU A 352 47.33 -6.20 -21.22
N ARG A 353 47.43 -4.91 -20.89
CA ARG A 353 48.66 -4.28 -20.41
C ARG A 353 48.48 -3.75 -18.99
N ALA A 354 49.36 -4.18 -18.09
CA ALA A 354 49.43 -3.73 -16.71
C ALA A 354 50.91 -3.43 -16.38
N ASN A 355 51.25 -2.18 -16.12
CA ASN A 355 52.64 -1.74 -15.87
C ASN A 355 53.60 -2.21 -16.99
N SER A 356 54.65 -2.96 -16.67
CA SER A 356 55.62 -3.56 -17.61
C SER A 356 55.18 -4.92 -18.17
N LEU A 357 54.04 -5.45 -17.72
CA LEU A 357 53.53 -6.75 -18.15
C LEU A 357 52.52 -6.57 -19.31
N ALA A 358 52.79 -7.22 -20.43
CA ALA A 358 51.86 -7.33 -21.55
C ALA A 358 51.54 -8.81 -21.78
N THR A 359 50.26 -9.17 -21.65
CA THR A 359 49.79 -10.55 -21.85
C THR A 359 48.55 -10.56 -22.72
N ASN A 360 48.32 -11.68 -23.39
CA ASN A 360 47.12 -11.89 -24.19
C ASN A 360 46.22 -12.90 -23.48
N GLY A 361 44.92 -12.63 -23.51
CA GLY A 361 43.91 -13.49 -22.93
C GLY A 361 42.71 -13.66 -23.85
N LEU A 362 41.75 -14.45 -23.39
CA LEU A 362 40.48 -14.64 -24.07
C LEU A 362 39.36 -14.11 -23.18
N SER A 363 38.42 -13.37 -23.76
CA SER A 363 37.17 -13.03 -23.06
C SER A 363 36.23 -14.24 -23.00
N GLU A 364 35.46 -14.35 -21.92
CA GLU A 364 34.37 -15.34 -21.84
C GLU A 364 33.00 -14.65 -21.89
N ASP A 365 32.86 -13.55 -21.15
CA ASP A 365 31.65 -12.75 -21.10
C ASP A 365 31.98 -11.26 -21.15
N ILE A 366 31.04 -10.47 -21.68
CA ILE A 366 31.15 -9.02 -21.77
C ILE A 366 29.83 -8.35 -21.38
N SER A 367 29.92 -7.17 -20.79
CA SER A 367 28.82 -6.27 -20.53
C SER A 367 29.23 -4.82 -20.82
N THR A 368 28.31 -3.89 -20.67
CA THR A 368 28.59 -2.45 -20.80
C THR A 368 29.54 -1.94 -19.73
N GLU A 369 29.72 -2.67 -18.63
CA GLU A 369 30.50 -2.24 -17.47
C GLU A 369 31.80 -3.04 -17.29
N GLY A 370 32.03 -4.11 -18.04
CA GLY A 370 33.22 -4.92 -17.86
C GLY A 370 33.21 -6.22 -18.65
N MET A 371 34.22 -7.05 -18.40
CA MET A 371 34.34 -8.38 -18.99
C MET A 371 35.08 -9.33 -18.05
N PHE A 372 35.02 -10.62 -18.34
CA PHE A 372 35.97 -11.57 -17.78
C PHE A 372 37.04 -11.91 -18.82
N VAL A 373 38.31 -11.83 -18.44
CA VAL A 373 39.46 -12.16 -19.31
C VAL A 373 40.24 -13.31 -18.69
N SER A 374 40.24 -14.46 -19.37
CA SER A 374 41.10 -15.59 -19.04
C SER A 374 42.54 -15.30 -19.45
N VAL A 375 43.46 -15.42 -18.50
CA VAL A 375 44.90 -15.25 -18.70
C VAL A 375 45.66 -16.29 -17.87
N PRO A 376 46.85 -16.76 -18.34
CA PRO A 376 47.64 -17.77 -17.62
C PRO A 376 48.10 -17.29 -16.24
N GLU A 377 48.51 -16.02 -16.16
CA GLU A 377 48.96 -15.37 -14.93
C GLU A 377 48.04 -14.16 -14.65
N PRO A 378 47.12 -14.27 -13.67
CA PRO A 378 46.19 -13.19 -13.40
C PRO A 378 46.87 -12.02 -12.69
N VAL A 379 46.29 -10.83 -12.85
CA VAL A 379 46.80 -9.58 -12.30
C VAL A 379 46.16 -9.34 -10.93
N GLN A 380 46.87 -8.70 -10.02
CA GLN A 380 46.37 -8.45 -8.66
C GLN A 380 45.09 -7.58 -8.67
N GLU A 381 44.11 -7.94 -7.84
CA GLU A 381 42.91 -7.15 -7.60
C GLU A 381 43.24 -5.70 -7.23
N GLY A 382 42.46 -4.76 -7.78
CA GLY A 382 42.65 -3.33 -7.62
C GLY A 382 43.57 -2.67 -8.67
N THR A 383 44.31 -3.45 -9.45
CA THR A 383 45.21 -2.93 -10.50
C THR A 383 44.42 -2.29 -11.65
N ILE A 384 44.88 -1.14 -12.14
CA ILE A 384 44.38 -0.52 -13.37
C ILE A 384 45.13 -1.12 -14.55
N ILE A 385 44.36 -1.57 -15.54
CA ILE A 385 44.84 -2.25 -16.74
C ILE A 385 44.28 -1.57 -17.98
N LYS A 386 45.02 -1.67 -19.07
CA LYS A 386 44.58 -1.22 -20.38
C LYS A 386 44.24 -2.44 -21.23
N LEU A 387 43.02 -2.47 -21.75
CA LEU A 387 42.47 -3.55 -22.55
C LEU A 387 42.31 -3.11 -24.00
N HIS A 388 42.59 -4.04 -24.91
CA HIS A 388 42.42 -3.85 -26.33
C HIS A 388 41.82 -5.11 -26.96
N PHE A 389 40.64 -5.02 -27.56
CA PHE A 389 39.88 -6.17 -28.06
C PHE A 389 38.94 -5.79 -29.21
N SER A 390 38.54 -6.76 -30.04
CA SER A 390 37.57 -6.57 -31.13
C SER A 390 36.33 -7.42 -30.92
N LEU A 391 35.14 -6.92 -31.26
CA LEU A 391 33.90 -7.66 -31.09
C LEU A 391 33.67 -8.65 -32.26
N PRO A 392 33.31 -9.92 -32.00
CA PRO A 392 33.05 -10.89 -33.07
C PRO A 392 31.93 -10.44 -34.01
N GLY A 393 32.17 -10.50 -35.32
CA GLY A 393 31.15 -10.17 -36.33
C GLY A 393 30.84 -8.68 -36.50
N VAL A 394 31.58 -7.80 -35.82
CA VAL A 394 31.45 -6.34 -35.98
C VAL A 394 32.66 -5.83 -36.76
N ASP A 395 32.43 -5.25 -37.93
CA ASP A 395 33.47 -4.59 -38.73
C ASP A 395 33.72 -3.16 -38.21
N ALA A 396 34.43 -3.07 -37.08
CA ALA A 396 34.75 -1.82 -36.39
C ALA A 396 36.19 -1.85 -35.86
N PRO A 397 36.84 -0.69 -35.67
CA PRO A 397 38.17 -0.64 -35.07
C PRO A 397 38.17 -1.25 -33.66
N PRO A 398 39.30 -1.82 -33.21
CA PRO A 398 39.41 -2.40 -31.88
C PRO A 398 39.05 -1.42 -30.77
N ILE A 399 38.38 -1.93 -29.74
CA ILE A 399 37.96 -1.18 -28.56
C ILE A 399 39.14 -1.05 -27.61
N GLU A 400 39.49 0.18 -27.26
CA GLU A 400 40.46 0.52 -26.22
C GLU A 400 39.72 0.93 -24.94
N ALA A 401 39.93 0.20 -23.85
CA ALA A 401 39.30 0.46 -22.56
C ALA A 401 40.33 0.50 -21.43
N LEU A 402 40.18 1.44 -20.49
CA LEU A 402 40.81 1.36 -19.18
C LEU A 402 39.87 0.60 -18.25
N ALA A 403 40.42 -0.33 -17.48
CA ALA A 403 39.65 -1.16 -16.56
C ALA A 403 40.38 -1.35 -15.24
N LYS A 404 39.62 -1.65 -14.18
CA LYS A 404 40.14 -2.06 -12.88
C LYS A 404 39.88 -3.54 -12.67
N VAL A 405 40.88 -4.29 -12.21
CA VAL A 405 40.69 -5.68 -11.77
C VAL A 405 39.85 -5.68 -10.50
N VAL A 406 38.64 -6.24 -10.54
CA VAL A 406 37.70 -6.26 -9.41
C VAL A 406 37.81 -7.55 -8.62
N TRP A 407 38.07 -8.66 -9.32
CA TRP A 407 38.31 -9.94 -8.68
C TRP A 407 39.18 -10.83 -9.57
N THR A 408 39.92 -11.74 -8.95
CA THR A 408 40.84 -12.65 -9.64
C THR A 408 40.43 -14.10 -9.41
N ASN A 409 40.26 -14.87 -10.48
CA ASN A 409 40.08 -16.31 -10.38
C ASN A 409 41.44 -17.00 -10.46
N ASN A 410 41.98 -17.39 -9.30
CA ASN A 410 43.21 -18.16 -9.18
C ASN A 410 42.95 -19.37 -8.28
N ASN A 411 43.76 -20.43 -8.39
CA ASN A 411 43.62 -21.70 -7.68
C ASN A 411 43.88 -21.63 -6.16
N CYS A 412 43.42 -20.57 -5.46
CA CYS A 412 43.48 -20.46 -4.01
C CYS A 412 42.20 -19.91 -3.34
N LYS A 413 41.85 -20.61 -2.26
CA LYS A 413 40.81 -20.45 -1.22
C LYS A 413 39.34 -20.20 -1.60
N LYS A 414 38.95 -19.50 -2.67
CA LYS A 414 37.54 -19.44 -3.17
C LYS A 414 37.47 -19.13 -4.67
N ALA A 415 37.92 -20.04 -5.52
CA ALA A 415 37.71 -19.94 -6.97
C ALA A 415 36.22 -20.11 -7.32
N LYS A 416 35.73 -19.38 -8.34
CA LYS A 416 34.39 -19.63 -8.90
C LYS A 416 34.49 -20.85 -9.83
N PRO A 417 33.69 -21.91 -9.61
CA PRO A 417 33.89 -23.21 -10.27
C PRO A 417 33.72 -23.18 -11.81
N ASP A 418 32.94 -22.24 -12.34
CA ASP A 418 32.59 -22.20 -13.77
C ASP A 418 33.47 -21.26 -14.62
N PHE A 419 34.48 -20.62 -14.03
CA PHE A 419 35.36 -19.70 -14.74
C PHE A 419 36.80 -20.26 -14.81
N PRO A 420 37.52 -20.09 -15.93
CA PRO A 420 38.94 -20.43 -16.01
C PRO A 420 39.80 -19.47 -15.18
N THR A 421 41.11 -19.72 -15.08
CA THR A 421 42.06 -18.78 -14.46
C THR A 421 42.03 -17.45 -15.23
N GLY A 422 41.92 -16.33 -14.51
CA GLY A 422 41.78 -15.02 -15.14
C GLY A 422 41.32 -13.90 -14.22
N ASN A 423 40.95 -12.77 -14.81
CA ASN A 423 40.55 -11.55 -14.12
C ASN A 423 39.13 -11.13 -14.51
N GLY A 424 38.30 -10.84 -13.51
CA GLY A 424 37.08 -10.07 -13.69
C GLY A 424 37.39 -8.58 -13.63
N VAL A 425 37.12 -7.85 -14.70
CA VAL A 425 37.54 -6.46 -14.88
C VAL A 425 36.33 -5.57 -15.08
N HIS A 426 36.37 -4.37 -14.52
CA HIS A 426 35.33 -3.34 -14.67
C HIS A 426 35.90 -2.17 -15.45
N PHE A 427 35.23 -1.75 -16.52
CA PHE A 427 35.68 -0.62 -17.34
C PHE A 427 35.56 0.67 -16.54
N THR A 428 36.67 1.37 -16.38
CA THR A 428 36.70 2.71 -15.80
C THR A 428 36.56 3.79 -16.87
N GLU A 429 36.99 3.50 -18.10
CA GLU A 429 36.87 4.41 -19.24
C GLU A 429 36.82 3.62 -20.55
N VAL A 430 35.86 3.95 -21.42
CA VAL A 430 35.79 3.46 -22.81
C VAL A 430 35.59 4.68 -23.71
N LYS A 431 36.52 4.91 -24.64
CA LYS A 431 36.47 6.10 -25.51
C LYS A 431 35.31 6.01 -26.51
N GLN A 432 34.70 7.14 -26.82
CA GLN A 432 33.77 7.26 -27.95
C GLN A 432 34.56 7.28 -29.28
N PRO A 433 34.09 6.64 -30.36
CA PRO A 433 32.77 6.00 -30.55
C PRO A 433 32.70 4.51 -30.12
N SER A 434 33.77 3.94 -29.57
CA SER A 434 33.83 2.51 -29.21
C SER A 434 32.81 2.09 -28.15
N ALA A 435 32.40 3.00 -27.26
CA ALA A 435 31.33 2.77 -26.28
C ALA A 435 29.95 2.49 -26.92
N GLU A 436 29.61 3.19 -28.00
CA GLU A 436 28.35 3.00 -28.73
C GLU A 436 28.35 1.66 -29.50
N THR A 437 29.50 1.31 -30.07
CA THR A 437 29.70 0.01 -30.74
C THR A 437 29.51 -1.16 -29.76
N LEU A 438 30.06 -1.05 -28.55
CA LEU A 438 29.88 -2.03 -27.48
C LEU A 438 28.41 -2.16 -27.06
N TYR A 439 27.72 -1.03 -26.91
CA TYR A 439 26.31 -1.01 -26.52
C TYR A 439 25.42 -1.68 -27.57
N ASN A 440 25.61 -1.33 -28.85
CA ASN A 440 24.83 -1.88 -29.96
C ASN A 440 25.06 -3.39 -30.13
N TYR A 441 26.29 -3.87 -29.96
CA TYR A 441 26.60 -5.30 -30.01
C TYR A 441 25.86 -6.09 -28.92
N ILE A 442 25.89 -5.61 -27.67
CA ILE A 442 25.19 -6.27 -26.56
C ILE A 442 23.68 -6.30 -26.81
N ALA A 443 23.10 -5.22 -27.34
CA ALA A 443 21.69 -5.15 -27.68
C ALA A 443 21.30 -6.10 -28.83
N GLN A 444 22.16 -6.26 -29.84
CA GLN A 444 21.90 -7.13 -31.00
C GLN A 444 21.98 -8.62 -30.64
N VAL A 445 22.96 -9.01 -29.82
CA VAL A 445 23.12 -10.40 -29.38
C VAL A 445 21.96 -10.82 -28.46
N ASP A 446 21.37 -9.89 -27.71
CA ASP A 446 20.18 -10.11 -26.86
C ASP A 446 18.87 -10.18 -27.69
N GLY A 447 18.74 -9.38 -28.75
CA GLY A 447 17.51 -9.27 -29.57
C GLY A 447 17.29 -10.39 -30.62
N GLY A 448 18.22 -11.32 -30.79
CA GLY A 448 18.18 -12.37 -31.82
C GLY A 448 17.30 -13.59 -31.52
N LEU A 449 16.51 -13.59 -30.45
CA LEU A 449 15.66 -14.72 -30.02
C LEU A 449 14.16 -14.41 -29.99
N THR A 450 13.70 -13.33 -30.63
CA THR A 450 12.27 -12.98 -30.67
C THR A 450 11.85 -12.40 -32.02
N HIS A 451 11.09 -13.19 -32.78
CA HIS A 451 10.09 -12.74 -33.74
C HIS A 451 8.71 -13.14 -33.25
#